data_AF-A0A060CJ53-F1
#
_entry.id   AF-A0A060CJ53-F1
#
_cell.length_a   1.000
_cell.length_b   1.000
_cell.length_c   1.000
_cell.angle_alpha   90.00
_cell.angle_beta   90.00
_cell.angle_gamma   90.00
#
_symmetry.space_group_name_H-M   'P 1'
#
loop_
_entity.id
_entity.type
_entity.pdbx_description
1 polymer ?
#
loop_
_entity_poly.entity_id
_entity_poly.type
_entity_poly.pdbx_seq_one_letter_code
_entity_poly.pdbx_strand_id
1 'polypeptide(L)'
;MELGPSASWFLASAKMEEKTAVFFRVFKAQNKHVVLMCHDPKRSSLVPRVHEPTFAGFVDIDIANTKRISLRSLIDNSVVESFGAGGKTCIT
;
A
#
# COMPACT_ATOMS: atom_id res chain seq x y z
N MET A 1 -12.53 2.55 17.36
CA MET A 1 -12.97 2.30 15.98
C MET A 1 -11.72 2.19 15.15
N GLU A 2 -11.17 0.99 14.99
CA GLU A 2 -10.05 0.76 14.07
C GLU A 2 -10.61 0.87 12.65
N LEU A 3 -10.22 1.92 11.93
CA LEU A 3 -10.31 1.92 10.48
C LEU A 3 -9.34 0.83 10.00
N GLY A 4 -9.85 -0.36 9.70
CA GLY A 4 -9.07 -1.39 9.03
C GLY A 4 -8.47 -0.80 7.75
N PRO A 5 -7.26 -1.23 7.33
CA PRO A 5 -6.62 -0.68 6.15
C PRO A 5 -7.54 -0.88 4.94
N SER A 6 -7.98 0.21 4.32
CA SER A 6 -8.54 0.17 2.97
C SER A 6 -7.41 -0.24 2.02
N ALA A 7 -7.27 -1.55 1.79
CA ALA A 7 -6.25 -2.12 0.94
C ALA A 7 -6.76 -2.27 -0.49
N SER A 8 -5.93 -1.86 -1.45
CA SER A 8 -6.08 -2.20 -2.86
C SER A 8 -5.35 -3.52 -3.13
N TRP A 9 -6.00 -4.42 -3.85
CA TRP A 9 -5.41 -5.68 -4.28
C TRP A 9 -5.10 -5.61 -5.76
N PHE A 10 -3.84 -5.87 -6.12
CA PHE A 10 -3.34 -5.86 -7.48
C PHE A 10 -2.86 -7.25 -7.87
N LEU A 11 -2.85 -7.54 -9.17
CA LEU A 11 -2.45 -8.84 -9.72
C LEU A 11 -3.10 -10.01 -8.97
N ALA A 12 -4.40 -9.86 -8.69
CA ALA A 12 -5.13 -10.78 -7.84
C ALA A 12 -5.79 -11.89 -8.66
N SER A 13 -5.65 -13.14 -8.20
CA SER A 13 -6.42 -14.25 -8.76
C SER A 13 -7.89 -14.16 -8.34
N ALA A 14 -8.80 -14.76 -9.11
CA ALA A 14 -10.24 -14.70 -8.82
C ALA A 14 -10.61 -15.22 -7.42
N LYS A 15 -9.84 -16.17 -6.88
CA LYS A 15 -10.02 -16.74 -5.53
C LYS A 15 -9.21 -16.01 -4.46
N MET A 16 -8.50 -14.93 -4.81
CA MET A 16 -7.62 -14.18 -3.91
C MET A 16 -6.52 -15.05 -3.29
N GLU A 17 -6.12 -16.10 -4.00
CA GLU A 17 -5.02 -17.01 -3.62
C GLU A 17 -3.69 -16.29 -3.82
N GLU A 18 -3.52 -15.68 -5.00
CA GLU A 18 -2.46 -14.74 -5.36
C GLU A 18 -2.99 -13.31 -5.35
N LYS A 19 -2.22 -12.38 -4.78
CA LYS A 19 -2.51 -10.94 -4.70
C LYS A 19 -1.31 -10.18 -4.14
N THR A 20 -1.12 -8.97 -4.66
CA THR A 20 -0.25 -7.95 -4.08
C THR A 20 -1.10 -6.90 -3.38
N ALA A 21 -0.81 -6.60 -2.11
CA ALA A 21 -1.55 -5.60 -1.34
C ALA A 21 -0.84 -4.25 -1.35
N VAL A 22 -1.56 -3.18 -1.63
CA VAL A 22 -1.09 -1.81 -1.38
C VAL A 22 -2.09 -1.11 -0.49
N PHE A 23 -1.63 -0.56 0.63
CA PHE A 23 -2.52 0.02 1.62
C PHE A 23 -1.84 1.12 2.42
N PHE A 24 -2.65 1.93 3.08
CA PHE A 24 -2.19 2.88 4.08
C PHE A 24 -2.52 2.39 5.48
N ARG A 25 -1.60 2.67 6.41
CA ARG A 25 -1.84 2.56 7.85
C ARG A 25 -1.67 3.93 8.49
N VAL A 26 -2.71 4.36 9.20
CA VAL A 26 -2.72 5.63 9.92
C VAL A 26 -2.45 5.35 11.39
N PHE A 27 -1.44 6.03 11.93
CA PHE A 27 -1.10 6.00 13.34
C PHE A 27 -1.41 7.35 13.97
N LYS A 28 -1.90 7.32 15.21
CA LYS A 28 -1.99 8.52 16.05
C LYS A 28 -0.68 8.68 16.80
N ALA A 29 0.07 9.74 16.51
CA ALA A 29 1.19 10.21 17.32
C ALA A 29 0.74 11.42 18.15
N GLN A 30 1.48 11.75 19.21
CA GLN A 30 1.19 12.81 20.20
C GLN A 30 0.11 13.82 19.76
N ASN A 31 0.47 14.76 18.87
CA ASN A 31 -0.43 15.79 18.35
C ASN A 31 -0.59 15.74 16.82
N LYS A 32 -0.26 14.62 16.17
CA LYS A 32 -0.35 14.48 14.70
C LYS A 32 -0.65 13.06 14.25
N HIS A 33 -1.17 12.92 13.04
CA HIS A 33 -1.27 11.63 12.39
C HIS A 33 0.02 11.32 11.63
N VAL A 34 0.40 10.05 11.64
CA VAL A 34 1.52 9.54 10.83
C VAL A 34 0.94 8.50 9.88
N VAL A 35 1.24 8.64 8.58
CA VAL A 35 0.73 7.73 7.56
C VAL A 35 1.88 6.90 7.01
N LEU A 36 1.69 5.59 6.99
CA LEU A 36 2.58 4.63 6.36
C LEU A 36 1.89 4.06 5.12
N MET A 37 2.56 4.10 3.97
CA MET A 37 2.16 3.36 2.79
C MET A 37 2.93 2.04 2.75
N CYS A 38 2.23 0.93 2.51
CA CYS A 38 2.82 -0.40 2.46
C CYS A 38 2.55 -1.04 1.09
N HIS A 39 3.56 -1.75 0.58
CA HIS A 39 3.48 -2.65 -0.57
C HIS A 39 3.84 -4.06 -0.07
N ASP A 40 2.84 -4.94 -0.01
CA ASP A 40 2.97 -6.29 0.55
C ASP A 40 2.72 -7.36 -0.52
N PRO A 41 3.80 -7.92 -1.10
CA PRO A 41 3.73 -8.98 -2.10
C PRO A 41 3.81 -10.38 -1.49
N LYS A 42 3.69 -10.58 -0.16
CA LYS A 42 3.84 -11.92 0.49
C LYS A 42 2.93 -13.03 -0.01
N ARG A 43 1.90 -12.68 -0.77
CA ARG A 43 0.98 -13.62 -1.42
C ARG A 43 0.89 -13.34 -2.92
N SER A 44 1.91 -12.74 -3.52
CA SER A 44 1.88 -12.32 -4.92
C SER A 44 2.01 -13.51 -5.87
N SER A 45 2.66 -14.58 -5.44
CA SER A 45 2.79 -15.80 -6.23
C SER A 45 2.66 -17.08 -5.39
N LEU A 46 2.10 -18.13 -6.00
CA LEU A 46 2.18 -19.50 -5.48
C LEU A 46 3.50 -20.19 -5.84
N VAL A 47 4.32 -19.57 -6.70
CA VAL A 47 5.63 -20.12 -7.08
C VAL A 47 6.56 -20.10 -5.86
N PRO A 48 7.19 -21.24 -5.51
CA PRO A 48 8.08 -21.28 -4.36
C PRO A 48 9.36 -20.49 -4.62
N ARG A 49 9.90 -19.88 -3.55
CA ARG A 49 11.18 -19.12 -3.56
C ARG A 49 11.17 -17.86 -4.44
N VAL A 50 10.00 -17.27 -4.69
CA VAL A 50 9.91 -15.90 -5.23
C VAL A 50 10.40 -14.92 -4.15
N HIS A 51 11.14 -13.90 -4.58
CA HIS A 51 11.56 -12.82 -3.68
C HIS A 51 10.38 -11.86 -3.48
N GLU A 52 9.74 -11.91 -2.31
CA GLU A 52 8.54 -11.13 -1.99
C GLU A 52 8.74 -10.24 -0.74
N PRO A 53 9.75 -9.33 -0.73
CA PRO A 53 9.94 -8.42 0.39
C PRO A 53 8.76 -7.44 0.49
N THR A 54 8.29 -7.20 1.71
CA THR A 54 7.36 -6.10 1.97
C THR A 54 8.15 -4.78 2.02
N PHE A 55 7.66 -3.77 1.30
CA PHE A 55 8.21 -2.42 1.35
C PHE A 55 7.21 -1.46 2.00
N ALA A 56 7.72 -0.41 2.64
CA ALA A 56 6.89 0.63 3.20
C ALA A 56 7.63 1.98 3.25
N GLY A 57 6.87 3.07 3.20
CA GLY A 57 7.39 4.43 3.31
C GLY A 57 6.40 5.34 4.02
N PHE A 58 6.91 6.26 4.84
CA PHE A 58 6.08 7.30 5.43
C PHE A 58 5.61 8.27 4.35
N VAL A 59 4.33 8.68 4.44
CA VAL A 59 3.72 9.65 3.55
C VAL A 59 3.62 10.98 4.29
N ASP A 60 4.29 12.00 3.77
CA ASP A 60 4.24 13.35 4.32
C ASP A 60 2.90 14.04 3.98
N ILE A 61 1.87 13.77 4.77
CA ILE A 61 0.53 14.34 4.56
C ILE A 61 -0.18 14.63 5.88
N ASP A 62 -0.81 15.80 5.96
CA ASP A 62 -1.69 16.16 7.08
C ASP A 62 -3.11 15.68 6.82
N ILE A 63 -3.40 14.44 7.21
CA ILE A 63 -4.73 13.86 7.04
C ILE A 63 -5.80 14.49 7.94
N ALA A 64 -5.41 15.22 9.01
CA ALA A 64 -6.38 15.89 9.87
C ALA A 64 -7.05 17.05 9.12
N ASN A 65 -6.27 17.72 8.26
CA ASN A 65 -6.75 18.78 7.39
C ASN A 65 -7.35 18.21 6.09
N THR A 66 -6.64 17.33 5.37
CA THR A 66 -7.07 16.89 4.02
C THR A 66 -8.21 15.87 4.05
N LYS A 67 -8.39 15.12 5.16
CA LYS A 67 -9.37 14.03 5.34
C LYS A 67 -9.33 12.91 4.28
N ARG A 68 -8.36 12.93 3.37
CA ARG A 68 -8.21 12.00 2.25
C ARG A 68 -6.74 11.78 1.94
N ILE A 69 -6.44 10.58 1.46
CA ILE A 69 -5.16 10.21 0.88
C ILE A 69 -5.40 9.59 -0.50
N SER A 70 -4.61 10.00 -1.49
CA SER A 70 -4.67 9.43 -2.84
C SER A 70 -3.68 8.27 -2.98
N LEU A 71 -4.11 7.26 -3.74
CA LEU A 71 -3.26 6.18 -4.23
C LEU A 71 -3.46 6.09 -5.74
N ARG A 72 -2.36 6.04 -6.49
CA ARG A 72 -2.34 5.64 -7.90
C ARG A 72 -1.41 4.45 -8.02
N SER A 73 -1.79 3.43 -8.77
CA SER A 73 -0.88 2.33 -9.12
C SER A 73 -0.84 2.14 -10.62
N LEU A 74 0.36 1.94 -11.16
CA LEU A 74 0.60 1.48 -12.52
C LEU A 74 0.85 -0.02 -12.47
N ILE A 75 0.17 -0.78 -13.31
CA ILE A 75 0.25 -2.23 -13.34
C ILE A 75 0.75 -2.61 -14.72
N ASP A 76 1.89 -3.28 -14.78
CA ASP A 76 2.44 -3.83 -16.02
C ASP A 76 2.89 -5.27 -15.76
N ASN A 77 2.00 -6.21 -16.05
CA ASN A 77 2.21 -7.65 -15.90
C ASN A 77 2.79 -8.04 -14.53
N SER A 78 4.11 -8.09 -14.38
CA SER A 78 4.81 -8.44 -13.14
C SER A 78 5.17 -7.26 -12.23
N VAL A 79 4.85 -6.02 -12.60
CA VAL A 79 5.24 -4.80 -11.88
C VAL A 79 4.02 -4.02 -11.38
N VAL A 80 4.10 -3.52 -10.15
CA VAL A 80 3.10 -2.62 -9.55
C VAL A 80 3.79 -1.39 -8.96
N GLU A 81 3.81 -0.28 -9.70
CA GLU A 81 4.37 0.98 -9.21
C GLU A 81 3.28 1.83 -8.55
N SER A 82 3.40 2.09 -7.26
CA SER A 82 2.38 2.73 -6.44
C SER A 82 2.84 4.11 -5.93
N PHE A 83 1.96 5.09 -6.05
CA PHE A 83 2.18 6.50 -5.73
C PHE A 83 1.18 6.97 -4.66
N GLY A 84 1.68 7.22 -3.45
CA GLY A 84 0.92 7.77 -2.33
C GLY A 84 0.93 9.30 -2.33
N ALA A 85 -0.23 9.91 -2.06
CA ALA A 85 -0.40 11.36 -1.94
C ALA A 85 0.19 12.17 -3.12
N GLY A 86 -0.03 11.70 -4.36
CA GLY A 86 0.48 12.36 -5.57
C GLY A 86 1.99 12.18 -5.80
N GLY A 87 2.59 11.12 -5.26
CA GLY A 87 4.01 10.80 -5.45
C GLY A 87 4.92 11.29 -4.32
N LYS A 88 4.36 11.70 -3.18
CA LYS A 88 5.15 11.96 -1.96
C LYS A 88 5.82 10.70 -1.40
N THR A 89 5.23 9.54 -1.70
CA THR A 89 5.82 8.22 -1.46
C THR A 89 5.60 7.39 -2.71
N CYS A 90 6.66 6.78 -3.21
CA CYS A 90 6.63 5.88 -4.36
C CYS A 90 7.22 4.53 -3.96
N ILE A 91 6.58 3.44 -4.36
CA ILE A 91 7.06 2.07 -4.14
C ILE A 91 6.82 1.29 -5.43
N THR A 92 7.85 0.61 -5.93
CA THR A 92 7.79 -0.30 -7.09
C THR A 92 7.77 -1.75 -6.63
#